data_AF-A0A956HQA3-F1
#
_entry.id   AF-A0A956HQA3-F1
#
_cell.length_a   1.000
_cell.length_b   1.000
_cell.length_c   1.000
_cell.angle_alpha   90.00
_cell.angle_beta   90.00
_cell.angle_gamma   90.00
#
_symmetry.space_group_name_H-M   'P 1'
#
loop_
_entity.id
_entity.type
_entity.pdbx_description
1 polymer ?
#
loop_
_entity_poly.entity_id
_entity_poly.type
_entity_poly.pdbx_seq_one_letter_code
_entity_poly.pdbx_strand_id
1 'polypeptide(L)'
;MLRSRECVTVHAHAGTQTNCGGYAKISARVEWVDEAGVSLINAYRGRMRGRLIAAVFAGAQRVLEEARDVDGLRFTLIDAVVHPVDATEQRFYEAGEKAMRAALVELLEDCRGRGAHWSTRRRPVAKA
;
A
#
# COMPACT_ATOMS: atom_id res chain seq x y z
N MET A 1 12.46 -1.84 -24.52
CA MET A 1 11.02 -2.08 -24.35
C MET A 1 10.69 -2.03 -22.87
N LEU A 2 10.07 -0.95 -22.39
CA LEU A 2 9.61 -0.81 -21.02
C LEU A 2 8.43 -1.77 -20.82
N ARG A 3 8.65 -2.87 -20.12
CA ARG A 3 7.55 -3.76 -19.70
C ARG A 3 6.64 -2.92 -18.81
N SER A 4 5.36 -2.83 -19.18
CA SER A 4 4.33 -2.16 -18.41
C SER A 4 4.38 -2.70 -16.98
N ARG A 5 4.81 -1.85 -16.04
CA ARG A 5 4.83 -2.18 -14.60
C ARG A 5 3.41 -2.52 -14.20
N GLU A 6 3.19 -3.75 -13.75
CA GLU A 6 1.87 -4.17 -13.28
C GLU A 6 1.52 -3.28 -12.10
N CYS A 7 0.46 -2.49 -12.26
CA CYS A 7 -0.01 -1.55 -11.26
C CYS A 7 -1.49 -1.81 -11.00
N VAL A 8 -1.84 -1.86 -9.72
CA VAL A 8 -3.20 -2.00 -9.25
C VAL A 8 -3.55 -0.74 -8.46
N THR A 9 -4.76 -0.22 -8.68
CA THR A 9 -5.32 0.84 -7.84
C THR A 9 -6.35 0.22 -6.92
N VAL A 10 -6.12 0.34 -5.62
CA VAL A 10 -6.99 -0.20 -4.58
C VAL A 10 -7.70 0.91 -3.83
N HIS A 11 -8.92 0.60 -3.41
CA HIS A 11 -9.73 1.47 -2.56
C HIS A 11 -10.01 0.74 -1.26
N ALA A 12 -9.65 1.34 -0.14
CA ALA A 12 -9.84 0.75 1.17
C ALA A 12 -10.56 1.72 2.10
N HIS A 13 -11.33 1.16 3.02
CA HIS A 13 -12.00 1.92 4.06
C HIS A 13 -11.97 1.18 5.41
N ALA A 14 -11.98 1.95 6.49
CA ALA A 14 -11.99 1.47 7.85
C ALA A 14 -12.94 2.32 8.71
N GLY A 15 -13.69 1.62 9.57
CA GLY A 15 -14.76 2.22 10.37
C GLY A 15 -16.03 2.50 9.56
N THR A 16 -17.06 2.92 10.29
CA THR A 16 -18.34 3.39 9.75
C THR A 16 -18.50 4.83 10.19
N GLN A 17 -19.05 5.69 9.33
CA GLN A 17 -19.37 7.07 9.68
C GLN A 17 -20.56 7.09 10.65
N THR A 18 -20.28 6.87 11.93
CA THR A 18 -21.29 6.78 13.01
C THR A 18 -21.02 7.73 14.17
N ASN A 19 -20.24 8.80 13.95
CA ASN A 19 -20.04 9.91 14.89
C ASN A 19 -19.21 9.55 16.15
N CYS A 20 -18.94 8.26 16.38
CA CYS A 20 -18.28 7.74 17.58
C CYS A 20 -17.13 6.74 17.27
N GLY A 21 -17.01 6.28 16.02
CA GLY A 21 -16.14 5.15 15.66
C GLY A 21 -14.91 5.51 14.82
N GLY A 22 -14.86 6.75 14.33
CA GLY A 22 -13.86 7.19 13.35
C GLY A 22 -14.09 6.60 11.95
N TYR A 23 -13.64 7.32 10.92
CA TYR A 23 -13.75 6.89 9.52
C TYR A 23 -12.49 7.24 8.73
N ALA A 24 -12.02 6.29 7.91
CA ALA A 24 -10.99 6.52 6.93
C ALA A 24 -11.37 5.85 5.61
N LYS A 25 -11.17 6.54 4.49
CA LYS A 25 -11.20 5.97 3.15
C LYS A 25 -9.99 6.48 2.38
N ILE A 26 -9.27 5.56 1.77
CA ILE A 26 -8.06 5.86 0.99
C ILE A 26 -8.14 5.19 -0.38
N SER A 27 -7.44 5.80 -1.32
CA SER A 27 -7.10 5.19 -2.60
C SER A 27 -5.58 5.14 -2.70
N ALA A 28 -5.05 3.99 -3.05
CA ALA A 28 -3.62 3.79 -3.22
C ALA A 28 -3.33 3.08 -4.53
N ARG A 29 -2.21 3.42 -5.16
CA ARG A 29 -1.65 2.68 -6.27
C ARG A 29 -0.52 1.81 -5.75
N VAL A 30 -0.53 0.53 -6.10
CA VAL A 30 0.53 -0.42 -5.77
C VAL A 30 1.08 -0.99 -7.06
N GLU A 31 2.40 -0.96 -7.20
CA GLU A 31 3.08 -1.38 -8.43
C GLU A 31 4.41 -2.07 -8.12
N TRP A 32 4.80 -3.03 -8.96
CA TRP A 32 6.14 -3.59 -8.94
C TRP A 32 7.15 -2.58 -9.50
N VAL A 33 8.31 -2.50 -8.84
CA VAL A 33 9.41 -1.63 -9.21
C VAL A 33 10.74 -2.38 -9.18
N ASP A 34 11.69 -1.96 -10.00
CA ASP A 34 13.02 -2.57 -10.10
C ASP A 34 13.97 -2.19 -8.94
N GLU A 35 13.46 -1.42 -7.97
CA GLU A 35 14.18 -0.95 -6.79
C GLU A 35 14.15 -2.04 -5.71
N ALA A 36 15.26 -2.23 -5.00
CA ALA A 36 15.27 -3.12 -3.84
C ALA A 36 14.54 -2.47 -2.67
N GLY A 37 13.78 -3.25 -1.93
CA GLY A 37 12.97 -2.82 -0.80
C GLY A 37 11.56 -2.39 -1.17
N VAL A 38 10.89 -1.83 -0.17
CA VAL A 38 9.53 -1.29 -0.27
C VAL A 38 9.62 0.23 -0.28
N SER A 39 8.95 0.86 -1.24
CA SER A 39 8.80 2.30 -1.32
C SER A 39 7.40 2.75 -0.90
N LEU A 40 7.32 3.68 0.05
CA LEU A 40 6.07 4.31 0.48
C LEU A 40 6.07 5.76 0.01
N ILE A 41 5.18 6.12 -0.91
CA ILE A 41 5.14 7.44 -1.54
C ILE A 41 3.84 8.14 -1.20
N ASN A 42 3.95 9.39 -0.74
CA ASN A 42 2.81 10.28 -0.59
C ASN A 42 2.61 11.13 -1.85
N ALA A 43 1.64 10.76 -2.69
CA ALA A 43 1.21 11.56 -3.84
C ALA A 43 -0.12 12.31 -3.56
N TYR A 44 -0.69 12.17 -2.36
CA TYR A 44 -1.92 12.83 -1.96
C TYR A 44 -1.73 14.35 -1.93
N ARG A 45 -2.60 15.06 -2.66
CA ARG A 45 -2.56 16.54 -2.76
C ARG A 45 -3.54 17.26 -1.85
N GLY A 46 -4.39 16.53 -1.12
CA GLY A 46 -5.37 17.14 -0.23
C GLY A 46 -4.78 17.54 1.13
N ARG A 47 -5.64 18.08 2.00
CA ARG A 47 -5.25 18.50 3.36
C ARG A 47 -5.50 17.36 4.35
N MET A 48 -4.45 16.56 4.57
CA MET A 48 -4.41 15.53 5.61
C MET A 48 -3.25 15.81 6.56
N ARG A 49 -3.46 15.62 7.87
CA ARG A 49 -2.40 15.76 8.87
C ARG A 49 -1.32 14.70 8.62
N GLY A 50 -0.04 15.08 8.73
CA GLY A 50 1.09 14.17 8.46
C GLY A 50 1.06 12.87 9.25
N ARG A 51 0.59 12.90 10.51
CA ARG A 51 0.40 11.70 11.35
C ARG A 51 -0.59 10.69 10.78
N LEU A 52 -1.62 11.13 10.06
CA LEU A 52 -2.58 10.23 9.43
C LEU A 52 -1.98 9.57 8.18
N ILE A 53 -1.17 10.31 7.41
CA ILE A 53 -0.38 9.75 6.30
C ILE A 53 0.59 8.68 6.83
N ALA A 54 1.33 9.01 7.89
CA ALA A 54 2.24 8.07 8.54
C ALA A 54 1.51 6.81 9.04
N ALA A 55 0.30 6.95 9.59
CA ALA A 55 -0.52 5.82 10.01
C ALA A 55 -0.89 4.90 8.84
N VAL A 56 -1.32 5.44 7.70
CA VAL A 56 -1.58 4.64 6.48
C VAL A 56 -0.35 3.82 6.10
N PHE A 57 0.82 4.47 6.05
CA PHE A 57 2.06 3.82 5.68
C PHE A 57 2.53 2.77 6.68
N ALA A 58 2.34 3.01 7.98
CA ALA A 58 2.62 2.02 9.01
C ALA A 58 1.73 0.76 8.85
N GLY A 59 0.46 0.93 8.51
CA GLY A 59 -0.45 -0.19 8.22
C GLY A 59 -0.03 -0.96 6.97
N ALA A 60 0.26 -0.25 5.88
CA ALA A 60 0.76 -0.87 4.65
C ALA A 60 2.08 -1.64 4.88
N GLN A 61 3.00 -1.06 5.64
CA GLN A 61 4.30 -1.67 5.96
C GLN A 61 4.15 -2.95 6.79
N ARG A 62 3.28 -2.95 7.80
CA ARG A 62 3.02 -4.16 8.62
C ARG A 62 2.62 -5.37 7.76
N VAL A 63 1.77 -5.15 6.76
CA VAL A 63 1.34 -6.24 5.85
C VAL A 63 2.51 -6.77 5.02
N LEU A 64 3.40 -5.90 4.58
CA LEU A 64 4.58 -6.30 3.82
C LEU A 64 5.59 -7.06 4.68
N GLU A 65 5.76 -6.66 5.94
CA GLU A 65 6.59 -7.39 6.92
C GLU A 65 6.04 -8.80 7.20
N GLU A 66 4.71 -8.98 7.17
CA GLU A 66 4.06 -10.29 7.25
C GLU A 66 4.28 -11.12 5.97
N ALA A 67 4.30 -10.48 4.81
CA ALA A 67 4.45 -11.10 3.49
C ALA A 67 5.91 -11.37 3.09
N ARG A 68 6.77 -11.79 4.04
CA ARG A 68 8.25 -11.97 4.07
C ARG A 68 9.05 -12.21 2.76
N ASP A 69 8.43 -12.61 1.66
CA ASP A 69 9.04 -12.88 0.35
C ASP A 69 8.65 -11.87 -0.74
N VAL A 70 8.03 -10.74 -0.37
CA VAL A 70 7.66 -9.67 -1.30
C VAL A 70 8.68 -8.54 -1.22
N ASP A 71 9.36 -8.27 -2.34
CA ASP A 71 10.37 -7.21 -2.48
C ASP A 71 10.18 -6.44 -3.79
N GLY A 72 10.55 -5.15 -3.84
CA GLY A 72 10.37 -4.33 -5.03
C GLY A 72 8.93 -3.88 -5.26
N LEU A 73 8.22 -3.51 -4.20
CA LEU A 73 6.90 -2.90 -4.30
C LEU A 73 6.94 -1.41 -3.95
N ARG A 74 6.11 -0.66 -4.66
CA ARG A 74 5.84 0.74 -4.35
C ARG A 74 4.37 0.91 -4.01
N PHE A 75 4.10 1.39 -2.80
CA PHE A 75 2.78 1.83 -2.37
C PHE A 75 2.70 3.35 -2.44
N THR A 76 1.82 3.86 -3.28
CA THR A 76 1.61 5.30 -3.48
C THR A 76 0.21 5.68 -2.99
N LEU A 77 0.13 6.47 -1.92
CA LEU A 77 -1.14 7.06 -1.50
C LEU A 77 -1.52 8.17 -2.48
N ILE A 78 -2.66 8.02 -3.16
CA ILE A 78 -3.11 8.95 -4.23
C ILE A 78 -4.29 9.82 -3.79
N ASP A 79 -5.21 9.27 -3.00
CA ASP A 79 -6.41 9.97 -2.52
C ASP A 79 -6.80 9.51 -1.11
N ALA A 80 -7.49 10.38 -0.37
CA ALA A 80 -7.99 10.12 0.96
C ALA A 80 -9.18 11.02 1.29
N VAL A 81 -10.22 10.43 1.87
CA VAL A 81 -11.35 11.15 2.48
C VAL A 81 -11.06 11.29 3.97
N VAL A 82 -10.93 12.53 4.41
CA VAL A 82 -10.63 12.87 5.81
C VAL A 82 -11.81 13.61 6.40
N HIS A 83 -12.52 12.98 7.33
CA HIS A 83 -13.58 13.65 8.08
C HIS A 83 -12.96 14.51 9.20
N PRO A 84 -13.38 15.76 9.40
CA PRO A 84 -12.72 16.68 10.34
C PRO A 84 -12.79 16.23 11.81
N VAL A 85 -13.84 15.50 12.17
CA VAL A 85 -14.08 15.04 13.55
C VAL A 85 -13.72 13.56 13.74
N ASP A 86 -13.91 12.75 12.70
CA ASP A 86 -13.83 11.28 12.79
C ASP A 86 -12.49 10.70 12.26
N ALA A 87 -11.58 11.52 11.75
CA ALA A 87 -10.29 11.04 11.27
C ALA A 87 -9.35 10.69 12.43
N THR A 88 -9.14 9.40 12.68
CA THR A 88 -8.20 8.88 13.70
C THR A 88 -7.06 8.10 13.05
N GLU A 89 -5.88 8.14 13.69
CA GLU A 89 -4.69 7.42 13.21
C GLU A 89 -4.96 5.92 13.06
N GLN A 90 -5.65 5.32 14.05
CA GLN A 90 -6.03 3.91 14.02
C GLN A 90 -6.83 3.52 12.77
N ARG A 91 -7.78 4.36 12.33
CA ARG A 91 -8.59 4.05 11.13
C ARG A 91 -7.78 4.18 9.85
N PHE A 92 -6.90 5.18 9.76
CA PHE A 92 -6.01 5.31 8.61
C PHE A 92 -4.98 4.18 8.55
N TYR A 93 -4.51 3.69 9.70
CA TYR A 93 -3.70 2.49 9.80
C TYR A 93 -4.41 1.25 9.25
N GLU A 94 -5.62 0.95 9.75
CA GLU A 94 -6.44 -0.18 9.29
C GLU A 94 -6.76 -0.07 7.79
N ALA A 95 -7.01 1.14 7.29
CA ALA A 95 -7.24 1.37 5.87
C ALA A 95 -5.97 1.08 5.04
N GLY A 96 -4.78 1.45 5.54
CA GLY A 96 -3.50 1.12 4.93
C GLY A 96 -3.23 -0.39 4.87
N GLU A 97 -3.50 -1.12 5.96
CA GLU A 97 -3.41 -2.58 5.97
C GLU A 97 -4.33 -3.22 4.93
N LYS A 98 -5.61 -2.82 4.93
CA LYS A 98 -6.60 -3.36 3.99
C LYS A 98 -6.22 -3.09 2.53
N ALA A 99 -5.76 -1.87 2.24
CA ALA A 99 -5.31 -1.51 0.89
C ALA A 99 -4.15 -2.39 0.45
N MET A 100 -3.13 -2.57 1.29
CA MET A 100 -1.98 -3.41 0.94
C MET A 100 -2.38 -4.88 0.77
N ARG A 101 -3.20 -5.44 1.66
CA ARG A 101 -3.65 -6.83 1.53
C ARG A 101 -4.43 -7.05 0.24
N ALA A 102 -5.35 -6.15 -0.10
CA ALA A 102 -6.11 -6.24 -1.35
C ALA A 102 -5.19 -6.17 -2.57
N ALA A 103 -4.24 -5.23 -2.57
CA ALA A 103 -3.30 -5.07 -3.68
C ALA A 103 -2.40 -6.29 -3.86
N LEU A 104 -1.92 -6.89 -2.77
CA LEU A 104 -1.12 -8.11 -2.84
C LEU A 104 -1.93 -9.27 -3.41
N VAL A 105 -3.18 -9.47 -3.00
CA VAL A 105 -4.02 -10.52 -3.58
C VAL A 105 -4.13 -10.34 -5.10
N GLU A 106 -4.49 -9.13 -5.56
CA GLU A 106 -4.64 -8.86 -6.99
C GLU A 106 -3.31 -9.03 -7.76
N LEU A 107 -2.20 -8.49 -7.26
CA LEU A 107 -0.88 -8.59 -7.91
C LEU A 107 -0.37 -10.05 -7.96
N LEU A 108 -0.58 -10.83 -6.90
CA LEU A 108 -0.13 -12.21 -6.82
C LEU A 108 -1.00 -13.16 -7.66
N GLU A 109 -2.30 -12.90 -7.78
CA GLU A 109 -3.21 -13.66 -8.64
C GLU A 109 -2.94 -13.41 -10.13
N ASP A 110 -2.68 -12.15 -10.50
CA ASP A 110 -2.25 -11.79 -11.85
C ASP A 110 -0.92 -12.46 -12.24
N CYS A 111 0.01 -12.60 -11.30
CA CYS A 111 1.26 -13.34 -11.49
C CYS A 111 1.04 -14.85 -11.72
N ARG A 112 0.03 -15.45 -11.08
CA ARG A 112 -0.29 -16.89 -11.22
C ARG A 112 -0.99 -17.21 -12.54
N GLY A 113 -1.82 -16.31 -13.06
CA GLY A 113 -2.52 -16.51 -14.33
C GLY A 113 -1.63 -16.39 -15.58
N ARG A 114 -0.50 -15.69 -15.50
CA ARG A 114 0.35 -15.34 -16.65
C ARG A 114 1.67 -16.11 -16.77
N GLY A 115 1.84 -17.22 -16.04
CA GLY A 115 3.06 -18.02 -16.09
C GLY A 115 4.31 -17.22 -15.70
N ALA A 116 4.18 -16.32 -14.71
CA ALA A 116 5.24 -15.39 -14.35
C ALA A 116 6.49 -16.17 -13.87
N HIS A 117 7.56 -16.08 -14.65
CA HIS A 117 8.93 -16.42 -14.26
C HIS A 117 9.58 -15.20 -13.57
N TRP A 118 8.98 -14.73 -12.48
CA TRP A 118 9.67 -13.97 -11.44
C TRP A 118 10.63 -14.90 -10.68
N SER A 119 11.90 -14.86 -11.07
CA SER A 119 12.94 -15.59 -10.37
C SER A 119 13.10 -15.00 -8.98
N THR A 120 13.00 -15.83 -7.94
CA THR A 120 13.27 -15.55 -6.52
C THR A 120 14.74 -15.18 -6.23
N ARG A 121 15.47 -14.61 -7.20
CA ARG A 121 16.84 -14.17 -6.99
C ARG A 121 16.86 -12.93 -6.11
N ARG A 122 16.96 -13.17 -4.81
CA ARG A 122 17.72 -12.31 -3.91
C ARG A 122 19.03 -11.97 -4.63
N ARG A 123 19.19 -10.73 -5.09
CA ARG A 123 20.52 -10.26 -5.48
C ARG A 123 21.38 -10.36 -4.23
N PRO A 124 22.53 -11.05 -4.24
CA PRO A 124 23.44 -10.99 -3.13
C PRO A 124 23.83 -9.52 -2.96
N VAL A 125 23.57 -8.97 -1.78
CA VAL A 125 24.08 -7.66 -1.39
C VAL A 125 25.60 -7.76 -1.46
N ALA A 126 26.20 -7.14 -2.47
CA ALA A 126 27.65 -6.99 -2.53
C ALA A 126 28.05 -6.14 -1.32
N LYS A 127 28.68 -6.76 -0.32
CA LYS A 127 29.38 -6.04 0.74
C LYS A 127 30.56 -5.33 0.09
N ALA A 128 30.59 -4.00 0.24
CA ALA A 128 31.81 -3.22 0.06
C ALA A 128 32.77 -3.45 1.23
#